data_AF-A0A925WPX0-F1
#
_entry.id   AF-A0A925WPX0-F1
#
_cell.length_a   1.000
_cell.length_b   1.000
_cell.length_c   1.000
_cell.angle_alpha   90.00
_cell.angle_beta   90.00
_cell.angle_gamma   90.00
#
_symmetry.space_group_name_H-M   'P 1'
#
loop_
_entity.id
_entity.type
_entity.pdbx_description
1 polymer ?
#
loop_
_entity_poly.entity_id
_entity_poly.type
_entity_poly.pdbx_seq_one_letter_code
_entity_poly.pdbx_strand_id
1 'polypeptide(L)'
;WQFYFTYIQQTVIGYGINATNGIIFAPLRTALYFDPSRAMIALKLTVSLALPLWVFVFYADARRNPAVLLAWLMVGIGLVQYVLLSESGEFHVAANFNWGLRTAALLLFGVSLLLVLRDALAALQIRRPTPRLIGAGALLLLHVVGGMYLYYGYASRMIPTLP
;
A
#
# COMPACT_ATOMS: atom_id res chain seq x y z
N TRP A 1 -3.84 8.13 5.52
CA TRP A 1 -3.52 9.57 5.71
C TRP A 1 -2.37 10.04 4.82
N GLN A 2 -1.24 9.32 4.73
CA GLN A 2 -0.10 9.55 3.81
C GLN A 2 -0.42 9.53 2.28
N PHE A 3 -1.70 9.40 1.95
CA PHE A 3 -2.14 8.57 0.83
C PHE A 3 -3.10 9.31 -0.11
N TYR A 4 -3.81 10.30 0.43
CA TYR A 4 -4.68 11.20 -0.33
C TYR A 4 -3.89 12.25 -1.11
N PHE A 5 -2.78 12.74 -0.53
CA PHE A 5 -1.99 13.83 -1.12
C PHE A 5 -1.00 13.39 -2.22
N THR A 6 -0.60 12.12 -2.24
CA THR A 6 0.41 11.63 -3.19
C THR A 6 -0.13 11.41 -4.61
N TYR A 7 -1.46 11.35 -4.80
CA TYR A 7 -2.05 10.77 -6.02
C TYR A 7 -3.17 11.60 -6.66
N ILE A 8 -3.48 12.81 -6.16
CA ILE A 8 -4.59 13.64 -6.68
C ILE A 8 -4.16 14.70 -7.70
N GLN A 9 -2.86 14.92 -7.97
CA GLN A 9 -2.47 15.94 -8.97
C GLN A 9 -1.44 15.47 -9.99
N GLN A 10 -1.96 15.10 -11.17
CA GLN A 10 -1.47 15.58 -12.48
C GLN A 10 -2.49 15.20 -13.56
N THR A 11 -3.55 16.01 -13.70
CA THR A 11 -4.36 16.07 -14.92
C THR A 11 -3.52 16.67 -16.04
N VAL A 12 -2.82 15.83 -16.79
CA VAL A 12 -2.29 16.21 -18.11
C VAL A 12 -3.40 16.00 -19.13
N ILE A 13 -3.93 17.13 -19.59
CA ILE A 13 -4.92 17.30 -20.64
C ILE A 13 -4.36 16.77 -21.96
N GLY A 14 -5.09 15.87 -22.63
CA GLY A 14 -4.84 15.52 -24.03
C GLY A 14 -5.05 14.06 -24.42
N TYR A 15 -6.24 13.48 -24.25
CA TYR A 15 -6.65 12.30 -25.02
C TYR A 15 -8.12 12.41 -25.40
N GLY A 16 -8.42 12.22 -26.69
CA GLY A 16 -9.67 12.66 -27.34
C GLY A 16 -10.96 12.03 -26.78
N ILE A 17 -12.02 12.84 -26.85
CA ILE A 17 -13.39 12.63 -26.33
C ILE A 17 -14.14 11.43 -26.99
N ASN A 18 -13.47 10.66 -27.85
CA ASN A 18 -14.05 9.53 -28.58
C ASN A 18 -13.57 8.15 -28.07
N ALA A 19 -12.90 8.07 -26.92
CA ALA A 19 -12.43 6.80 -26.38
C ALA A 19 -13.56 6.07 -25.63
N THR A 20 -13.94 4.88 -26.10
CA THR A 20 -14.91 4.00 -25.42
C THR A 20 -14.44 3.70 -23.99
N ASN A 21 -15.27 4.05 -23.00
CA ASN A 21 -15.02 3.75 -21.59
C ASN A 21 -15.02 2.22 -21.38
N GLY A 22 -14.03 1.70 -20.65
CA GLY A 22 -13.90 0.26 -20.44
C GLY A 22 -12.70 -0.15 -19.60
N ILE A 23 -12.60 -1.45 -19.35
CA ILE A 23 -11.43 -2.08 -18.72
C ILE A 23 -10.60 -2.70 -19.83
N ILE A 24 -9.34 -2.31 -19.92
CA ILE A 24 -8.40 -2.84 -20.90
C ILE A 24 -7.27 -3.59 -20.18
N PHE A 25 -6.74 -4.63 -20.85
CA PHE A 25 -5.52 -5.28 -20.43
C PHE A 25 -4.33 -4.41 -20.84
N ALA A 26 -3.70 -3.73 -19.88
CA ALA A 26 -2.61 -2.79 -20.12
C ALA A 26 -1.57 -2.92 -18.99
N PRO A 27 -0.68 -3.91 -19.08
CA PRO A 27 0.29 -4.20 -18.03
C PRO A 27 1.12 -2.98 -17.63
N LEU A 28 1.21 -2.74 -16.34
CA LEU A 28 1.95 -1.67 -15.65
C LEU A 28 1.51 -0.24 -16.01
N ARG A 29 0.52 -0.03 -16.88
CA ARG A 29 0.10 1.30 -17.32
C ARG A 29 -0.39 2.13 -16.13
N THR A 30 -1.33 1.60 -15.35
CA THR A 30 -1.86 2.27 -14.14
C THR A 30 -0.75 2.52 -13.12
N ALA A 31 0.13 1.54 -12.92
CA ALA A 31 1.19 1.66 -11.91
C ALA A 31 2.23 2.72 -12.27
N LEU A 32 2.68 2.77 -13.52
CA LEU A 32 3.65 3.75 -14.00
C LEU A 32 3.07 5.15 -14.18
N TYR A 33 1.74 5.27 -14.26
CA TYR A 33 1.08 6.57 -14.29
C TYR A 33 1.20 7.29 -12.94
N PHE A 34 1.05 6.55 -11.83
CA PHE A 34 1.03 7.12 -10.48
C PHE A 34 2.39 7.13 -9.77
N ASP A 35 3.35 6.34 -10.24
CA ASP A 35 4.66 6.23 -9.63
C ASP A 35 5.77 6.53 -10.63
N PRO A 36 6.76 7.36 -10.25
CA PRO A 36 7.77 7.88 -11.17
C PRO A 36 8.72 6.81 -11.73
N SER A 37 8.80 5.64 -11.10
CA SER A 37 9.65 4.54 -11.56
C SER A 37 9.21 3.20 -10.98
N ARG A 38 9.59 2.11 -11.66
CA ARG A 38 9.39 0.73 -11.17
C ARG A 38 10.06 0.47 -9.83
N ALA A 39 11.22 1.10 -9.59
CA ALA A 39 11.92 1.01 -8.32
C ALA A 39 11.11 1.63 -7.18
N MET A 40 10.45 2.77 -7.43
CA MET A 40 9.58 3.40 -6.43
C MET A 40 8.35 2.53 -6.13
N ILE A 41 7.74 1.91 -7.14
CA ILE A 41 6.64 0.95 -6.96
C ILE A 41 7.09 -0.21 -6.07
N ALA A 42 8.23 -0.83 -6.40
CA ALA A 42 8.78 -1.95 -5.64
C ALA A 42 9.12 -1.56 -4.20
N LEU A 43 9.69 -0.37 -3.98
CA LEU A 43 9.99 0.15 -2.65
C LEU A 43 8.71 0.34 -1.83
N LYS A 44 7.69 1.01 -2.40
CA LYS A 44 6.40 1.24 -1.73
C LYS A 44 5.72 -0.08 -1.35
N LEU A 45 5.70 -1.05 -2.27
CA LEU A 45 5.14 -2.39 -1.99
C LEU A 45 5.93 -3.11 -0.90
N THR A 46 7.26 -3.10 -0.98
CA THR A 46 8.13 -3.75 0.01
C THR A 46 7.90 -3.18 1.40
N VAL A 47 7.93 -1.85 1.55
CA VAL A 47 7.73 -1.18 2.85
C VAL A 47 6.30 -1.36 3.37
N SER A 48 5.30 -1.41 2.49
CA SER A 48 3.89 -1.60 2.89
C SER A 48 3.60 -3.03 3.34
N LEU A 49 4.25 -4.02 2.71
CA LEU A 49 4.04 -5.43 3.01
C LEU A 49 5.04 -6.00 4.02
N ALA A 50 6.12 -5.29 4.36
CA ALA A 50 7.16 -5.78 5.26
C ALA A 50 6.61 -6.24 6.62
N LEU A 51 5.77 -5.43 7.28
CA LEU A 51 5.16 -5.80 8.55
C LEU A 51 4.19 -6.99 8.40
N PRO A 52 3.20 -6.97 7.49
CA PRO A 52 2.36 -8.15 7.26
C PRO A 52 3.12 -9.43 6.94
N LEU A 53 4.18 -9.37 6.13
CA LEU A 53 5.03 -10.50 5.81
C LEU A 53 5.75 -11.02 7.06
N TRP A 54 6.31 -10.12 7.86
CA TRP A 54 6.93 -10.46 9.14
C TRP A 54 5.94 -11.18 10.06
N VAL A 55 4.73 -10.64 10.20
CA VAL A 55 3.67 -11.27 11.00
C VAL A 55 3.32 -12.64 10.44
N PHE A 56 3.12 -12.77 9.13
CA PHE A 56 2.78 -14.04 8.50
C PHE A 56 3.85 -15.12 8.70
N VAL A 57 5.15 -14.75 8.68
CA VAL A 57 6.28 -15.67 8.86
C VAL A 57 6.47 -16.06 10.33
N PHE A 58 6.46 -15.10 11.25
CA PHE A 58 6.88 -15.30 12.64
C PHE A 58 5.73 -15.53 13.64
N TYR A 59 4.47 -15.31 13.24
CA TYR A 59 3.30 -15.55 14.07
C TYR A 59 2.53 -16.74 13.52
N ALA A 60 2.70 -17.92 14.16
CA ALA A 60 2.08 -19.16 13.70
C ALA A 60 0.55 -19.04 13.56
N ASP A 61 -0.10 -18.30 14.47
CA ASP A 61 -1.54 -18.05 14.45
C ASP A 61 -1.99 -17.28 13.21
N ALA A 62 -1.13 -16.42 12.63
CA ALA A 62 -1.47 -15.65 11.43
C ALA A 62 -1.77 -16.56 10.23
N ARG A 63 -1.03 -17.67 10.09
CA ARG A 63 -1.21 -18.65 9.00
C ARG A 63 -2.47 -19.48 9.12
N ARG A 64 -3.09 -19.49 10.30
CA ARG A 64 -4.35 -20.21 10.56
C ARG A 64 -5.54 -19.26 10.71
N ASN A 65 -5.29 -17.95 10.71
CA ASN A 65 -6.33 -16.96 10.88
C ASN A 65 -7.01 -16.67 9.53
N PRO A 66 -8.29 -17.00 9.35
CA PRO A 66 -8.98 -16.82 8.08
C PRO A 66 -9.05 -15.35 7.63
N ALA A 67 -9.09 -14.40 8.57
CA ALA A 67 -9.10 -12.98 8.24
C ALA A 67 -7.76 -12.53 7.63
N VAL A 68 -6.64 -13.05 8.13
CA VAL A 68 -5.30 -12.77 7.58
C VAL A 68 -5.15 -13.39 6.19
N LEU A 69 -5.58 -14.64 6.02
CA LEU A 69 -5.54 -15.34 4.73
C LEU A 69 -6.40 -14.64 3.68
N LEU A 70 -7.63 -14.25 4.04
CA LEU A 70 -8.51 -13.49 3.16
C LEU A 70 -7.90 -12.15 2.78
N ALA A 71 -7.32 -11.42 3.73
CA ALA A 71 -6.67 -10.14 3.45
C ALA A 71 -5.47 -10.31 2.50
N TRP A 72 -4.67 -11.38 2.64
CA TRP A 72 -3.62 -11.73 1.69
C TRP A 72 -4.16 -12.02 0.28
N LEU A 73 -5.24 -12.79 0.18
CA LEU A 73 -5.88 -13.07 -1.11
C LEU A 73 -6.41 -11.79 -1.76
N MET A 74 -7.05 -10.90 -0.99
CA MET A 74 -7.51 -9.60 -1.48
C MET A 74 -6.35 -8.73 -1.99
N VAL A 75 -5.22 -8.71 -1.28
CA VAL A 75 -4.01 -8.01 -1.73
C VAL A 75 -3.48 -8.63 -3.02
N GLY A 76 -3.42 -9.95 -3.12
CA GLY A 76 -3.00 -10.66 -4.33
C GLY A 76 -3.87 -10.32 -5.54
N ILE A 77 -5.20 -10.40 -5.39
CA ILE A 77 -6.16 -10.05 -6.44
C ILE A 77 -6.04 -8.57 -6.81
N GLY A 78 -6.02 -7.68 -5.82
CA GLY A 78 -5.88 -6.24 -6.03
C GLY A 78 -4.56 -5.88 -6.73
N LEU A 79 -3.48 -6.60 -6.42
CA LEU A 79 -2.18 -6.40 -7.06
C LEU A 79 -2.20 -6.84 -8.52
N VAL A 80 -2.79 -8.00 -8.81
CA VAL A 80 -2.98 -8.49 -10.19
C VAL A 80 -3.82 -7.50 -10.99
N GLN A 81 -4.93 -7.02 -10.43
CA GLN A 81 -5.78 -6.01 -11.07
C GLN A 81 -5.01 -4.69 -11.32
N TYR A 82 -4.31 -4.18 -10.31
CA TYR A 82 -3.54 -2.94 -10.41
C TYR A 82 -2.40 -3.03 -11.44
N VAL A 83 -1.74 -4.19 -11.53
CA VAL A 83 -0.61 -4.41 -12.43
C VAL A 83 -1.07 -4.72 -13.85
N LEU A 84 -2.14 -5.47 -14.06
CA LEU A 84 -2.52 -5.95 -15.40
C LEU A 84 -3.61 -5.11 -16.07
N LEU A 85 -4.46 -4.42 -15.30
CA LEU A 85 -5.64 -3.74 -15.80
C LEU A 85 -5.49 -2.22 -15.73
N SER A 86 -6.06 -1.55 -16.71
CA SER A 86 -6.22 -0.10 -16.76
C SER A 86 -7.63 0.24 -17.21
N GLU A 87 -8.12 1.38 -16.74
CA GLU A 87 -9.35 1.96 -17.25
C GLU A 87 -9.03 2.76 -18.52
N SER A 88 -9.92 2.75 -19.50
CA SER A 88 -9.86 3.55 -20.72
C SER A 88 -10.90 4.68 -20.70
N GLY A 89 -10.72 5.67 -21.58
CA GLY A 89 -11.64 6.81 -21.70
C GLY A 89 -11.50 7.80 -20.54
N GLU A 90 -12.61 8.39 -20.11
CA GLU A 90 -12.62 9.46 -19.10
C GLU A 90 -12.16 8.95 -17.71
N PHE A 91 -12.30 7.65 -17.45
CA PHE A 91 -11.96 7.04 -16.17
C PHE A 91 -10.50 6.59 -16.05
N HIS A 92 -9.66 6.74 -17.08
CA HIS A 92 -8.27 6.28 -17.03
C HIS A 92 -7.44 6.91 -15.89
N VAL A 93 -7.85 8.09 -15.40
CA VAL A 93 -7.22 8.80 -14.27
C VAL A 93 -7.83 8.45 -12.90
N ALA A 94 -8.96 7.72 -12.86
CA ALA A 94 -9.68 7.43 -11.61
C ALA A 94 -8.93 6.42 -10.72
N ALA A 95 -8.01 5.64 -11.30
CA ALA A 95 -7.15 4.72 -10.57
C ALA A 95 -7.93 3.66 -9.75
N ASN A 96 -9.09 3.21 -10.21
CA ASN A 96 -9.97 2.40 -9.38
C ASN A 96 -9.32 1.08 -8.93
N PHE A 97 -8.51 0.45 -9.79
CA PHE A 97 -7.75 -0.75 -9.43
C PHE A 97 -6.70 -0.49 -8.34
N ASN A 98 -6.13 0.71 -8.32
CA ASN A 98 -5.22 1.12 -7.26
C ASN A 98 -5.97 1.16 -5.92
N TRP A 99 -7.15 1.80 -5.87
CA TRP A 99 -7.99 1.88 -4.66
C TRP A 99 -8.33 0.52 -4.07
N GLY A 100 -8.65 -0.47 -4.92
CA GLY A 100 -8.87 -1.85 -4.50
C GLY A 100 -7.65 -2.43 -3.77
N LEU A 101 -6.47 -2.37 -4.39
CA LEU A 101 -5.21 -2.84 -3.79
C LEU A 101 -4.92 -2.14 -2.45
N ARG A 102 -5.12 -0.82 -2.40
CA ARG A 102 -4.84 0.01 -1.22
C ARG A 102 -5.71 -0.37 -0.03
N THR A 103 -7.00 -0.57 -0.29
CA THR A 103 -7.97 -0.99 0.72
C THR A 103 -7.62 -2.38 1.24
N ALA A 104 -7.30 -3.32 0.35
CA ALA A 104 -6.86 -4.65 0.74
C ALA A 104 -5.58 -4.63 1.57
N ALA A 105 -4.58 -3.82 1.18
CA ALA A 105 -3.33 -3.68 1.92
C ALA A 105 -3.54 -3.06 3.31
N LEU A 106 -4.43 -2.07 3.42
CA LEU A 106 -4.81 -1.47 4.70
C LEU A 106 -5.46 -2.49 5.64
N LEU A 107 -6.39 -3.31 5.13
CA LEU A 107 -7.03 -4.37 5.89
C LEU A 107 -6.00 -5.41 6.37
N LEU A 108 -5.12 -5.85 5.48
CA LEU A 108 -4.03 -6.77 5.80
C LEU A 108 -3.13 -6.20 6.90
N PHE A 109 -2.75 -4.92 6.78
CA PHE A 109 -1.94 -4.24 7.79
C PHE A 109 -2.68 -4.17 9.13
N GLY A 110 -3.96 -3.83 9.13
CA GLY A 110 -4.79 -3.77 10.33
C GLY A 110 -4.87 -5.11 11.08
N VAL A 111 -5.18 -6.20 10.37
CA VAL A 111 -5.25 -7.53 11.00
C VAL A 111 -3.88 -8.02 11.48
N SER A 112 -2.80 -7.70 10.76
CA SER A 112 -1.43 -7.98 11.21
C SER A 112 -1.06 -7.19 12.46
N LEU A 113 -1.43 -5.90 12.51
CA LEU A 113 -1.17 -5.03 13.66
C LEU A 113 -1.89 -5.51 14.91
N LEU A 114 -3.13 -5.99 14.80
CA LEU A 114 -3.86 -6.56 15.94
C LEU A 114 -3.13 -7.76 16.56
N LEU A 115 -2.52 -8.63 15.74
CA LEU A 115 -1.72 -9.76 16.23
C LEU A 115 -0.45 -9.29 16.96
N VAL A 116 0.23 -8.27 16.42
CA VAL A 116 1.41 -7.67 17.05
C VAL A 116 1.04 -7.01 18.38
N LEU A 117 -0.07 -6.26 18.43
CA LEU A 117 -0.54 -5.61 19.65
C LEU A 117 -0.92 -6.63 20.73
N ARG A 118 -1.55 -7.74 20.36
CA ARG A 118 -1.83 -8.85 21.30
C ARG A 118 -0.55 -9.42 21.91
N ASP A 119 0.48 -9.66 21.09
CA ASP A 119 1.78 -10.14 21.58
C ASP A 119 2.51 -9.07 22.43
N ALA A 120 2.40 -7.80 22.05
CA ALA A 120 2.96 -6.68 22.80
C ALA A 120 2.34 -6.56 24.20
N LEU A 121 1.01 -6.65 24.31
CA LEU A 121 0.30 -6.62 25.59
C LEU A 121 0.71 -7.78 26.49
N ALA A 122 0.84 -8.99 25.94
CA ALA A 122 1.32 -10.15 26.69
C ALA A 122 2.78 -9.95 27.16
N ALA A 123 3.66 -9.43 26.30
CA ALA A 123 5.05 -9.15 26.63
C ALA A 123 5.22 -8.07 27.71
N LEU A 124 4.35 -7.05 27.73
CA LEU A 124 4.34 -6.01 28.76
C LEU A 124 3.98 -6.58 30.14
N GLN A 125 3.03 -7.52 30.21
CA GLN A 125 2.67 -8.18 31.48
C GLN A 125 3.83 -8.93 32.11
N ILE A 126 4.66 -9.59 31.29
CA ILE A 126 5.84 -10.36 31.75
C ILE A 126 7.17 -9.58 31.68
N ARG A 127 7.13 -8.31 31.26
CA ARG A 127 8.29 -7.42 31.05
C ARG A 127 9.41 -8.03 30.21
N ARG A 128 9.08 -8.82 29.20
CA ARG A 128 10.06 -9.50 28.32
C ARG A 128 9.63 -9.40 26.86
N PRO A 129 10.19 -8.45 26.09
CA PRO A 129 9.91 -8.38 24.66
C PRO A 129 10.52 -9.59 23.93
N THR A 130 9.75 -10.18 23.03
CA THR A 130 10.22 -11.29 22.19
C THR A 130 10.96 -10.74 20.96
N PRO A 131 11.93 -11.47 20.37
CA PRO A 131 12.62 -11.02 19.15
C PRO A 131 11.65 -10.72 17.98
N ARG A 132 10.58 -11.51 17.84
CA ARG A 132 9.54 -11.27 16.84
C ARG A 132 8.79 -9.96 17.06
N LEU A 133 8.59 -9.55 18.31
CA LEU A 133 7.95 -8.28 18.65
C LEU A 133 8.88 -7.10 18.38
N ILE A 134 10.17 -7.24 18.70
CA ILE A 134 11.19 -6.22 18.39
C ILE A 134 11.26 -6.00 16.87
N GLY A 135 11.33 -7.07 16.08
CA GLY A 135 11.33 -6.96 14.62
C GLY A 135 10.05 -6.34 14.07
N ALA A 136 8.88 -6.71 14.61
CA ALA A 136 7.61 -6.09 14.22
C ALA A 136 7.58 -4.59 14.55
N GLY A 137 8.07 -4.20 15.73
CA GLY A 137 8.19 -2.80 16.14
C GLY A 137 9.12 -2.00 15.23
N ALA A 138 10.27 -2.57 14.86
CA ALA A 138 11.21 -1.94 13.93
C ALA A 138 10.59 -1.73 12.53
N LEU A 139 9.87 -2.72 12.00
CA LEU A 139 9.19 -2.62 10.71
C LEU A 139 8.01 -1.64 10.74
N LEU A 140 7.28 -1.58 11.86
CA LEU A 140 6.23 -0.58 12.06
C LEU A 140 6.82 0.84 12.09
N LEU A 141 7.93 1.03 12.81
CA LEU A 141 8.64 2.32 12.84
C LEU A 141 9.13 2.70 11.45
N LEU A 142 9.74 1.76 10.71
CA LEU A 142 10.16 1.97 9.32
C LEU A 142 8.98 2.37 8.43
N HIS A 143 7.82 1.70 8.58
CA HIS A 143 6.62 2.02 7.82
C HIS A 143 6.11 3.44 8.12
N VAL A 144 6.04 3.83 9.39
CA VAL A 144 5.56 5.16 9.79
C VAL A 144 6.54 6.26 9.37
N VAL A 145 7.83 6.10 9.67
CA VAL A 145 8.86 7.09 9.36
C VAL A 145 9.09 7.21 7.85
N GLY A 146 9.23 6.08 7.16
CA GLY A 146 9.32 6.05 5.69
C GLY A 146 8.07 6.63 5.05
N GLY A 147 6.91 6.40 5.68
CA GLY A 147 5.66 7.00 5.27
C GLY A 147 5.66 8.53 5.37
N MET A 148 6.02 9.05 6.54
CA MET A 148 6.16 10.49 6.76
C MET A 148 7.17 11.12 5.80
N TYR A 149 8.34 10.49 5.62
CA TYR A 149 9.37 10.98 4.70
C TYR A 149 8.85 11.12 3.27
N LEU A 150 8.21 10.07 2.76
CA LEU A 150 7.61 10.11 1.42
C LEU A 150 6.54 11.20 1.34
N TYR A 151 5.67 11.31 2.34
CA TYR A 151 4.62 12.33 2.38
C TYR A 151 5.18 13.75 2.29
N TYR A 152 6.16 14.09 3.12
CA TYR A 152 6.77 15.42 3.11
C TYR A 152 7.53 15.69 1.81
N GLY A 153 8.22 14.67 1.26
CA GLY A 153 8.89 14.78 -0.03
C GLY A 153 7.94 15.02 -1.21
N TYR A 154 6.70 14.54 -1.14
CA TYR A 154 5.67 14.87 -2.12
C TYR A 154 5.06 16.25 -1.86
N ALA A 155 4.71 16.57 -0.62
CA ALA A 155 4.09 17.85 -0.26
C ALA A 155 4.99 19.04 -0.63
N SER A 156 6.30 18.94 -0.43
CA SER A 156 7.26 20.01 -0.77
C SER A 156 7.39 20.28 -2.26
N ARG A 157 7.06 19.31 -3.13
CA ARG A 157 7.06 19.48 -4.60
C ARG A 157 5.77 20.08 -5.14
N MET A 158 4.69 20.04 -4.35
CA MET A 158 3.36 20.53 -4.75
C MET A 158 3.09 21.96 -4.31
N ILE A 159 3.84 22.51 -3.35
CA ILE A 159 3.76 23.93 -3.01
C ILE A 159 4.55 24.68 -4.09
N PRO A 160 3.89 25.41 -5.01
CA PRO A 160 4.63 26.31 -5.90
C PRO A 160 5.30 27.32 -4.98
N THR A 161 6.61 27.53 -5.13
CA THR A 161 7.27 28.67 -4.50
C THR A 161 6.54 29.92 -5.01
N LEU A 162 5.65 30.47 -4.18
CA LEU A 162 5.04 31.77 -4.42
C LEU A 162 6.21 32.77 -4.50
N PRO A 163 6.29 33.57 -5.57
CA PRO A 163 7.32 34.61 -5.70
C PRO A 163 7.17 35.69 -4.62
#